data_AF-A0A925WK88-F1
#
_entry.id   AF-A0A925WK88-F1
#
_cell.length_a   1.000
_cell.length_b   1.000
_cell.length_c   1.000
_cell.angle_alpha   90.00
_cell.angle_beta   90.00
_cell.angle_gamma   90.00
#
_symmetry.space_group_name_H-M   'P 1'
#
loop_
_entity.id
_entity.type
_entity.pdbx_description
1 polymer ?
#
loop_
_entity_poly.entity_id
_entity_poly.type
_entity_poly.pdbx_seq_one_letter_code
_entity_poly.pdbx_strand_id
1 'polypeptide(L)'
;TWTLAANGNTWSSLNINAGTLQIGNGGTTGKLGSGTIQNEGTLAFNLSSDLIVTNDINGIAGGVTQNGTGTVTLASSGNTYAGLTVVNSGRLLINGSGGTTGGAVVNGGSLGGTGTIGGTVFVQPAGALAPGVTIGTLTINSDLTLGGSVLVDVNRSLAQSNDLTVVNGTLSNTNNGWVVVNNLGPALVAGNRFQIFNQPVLGGELMTVVGAGAIWTNRLAIDGSIAVVSGTLPQPQITTTTVTSTNVVLSGTNGVAGNPYVVLTSTNLALPLSTWTRVQTNVFGLGGTFSTTNPVTAGEPQRFFLLQVP
;
A
#
# COMPACT_ATOMS: atom_id res chain seq x y z
N THR A 1 18.89 19.94 16.75
CA THR A 1 17.59 19.98 16.06
C THR A 1 16.77 21.12 16.61
N TRP A 2 16.15 21.90 15.74
CA TRP A 2 15.12 22.89 16.10
C TRP A 2 13.76 22.33 15.72
N THR A 3 12.73 22.51 16.56
CA THR A 3 11.39 21.96 16.31
C THR A 3 10.34 23.06 16.27
N LEU A 4 9.55 23.07 15.20
CA LEU A 4 8.44 23.97 14.98
C LEU A 4 7.12 23.27 15.27
N ALA A 5 6.65 23.37 16.53
CA ALA A 5 5.46 22.69 17.00
C ALA A 5 4.16 23.51 16.89
N ALA A 6 4.25 24.80 16.55
CA ALA A 6 3.12 25.72 16.46
C ALA A 6 2.67 25.98 15.01
N ASN A 7 1.42 26.41 14.83
CA ASN A 7 0.79 26.63 13.52
C ASN A 7 0.88 28.08 13.00
N GLY A 8 1.36 29.02 13.81
CA GLY A 8 1.27 30.46 13.56
C GLY A 8 2.38 31.09 12.71
N ASN A 9 3.12 30.31 11.91
CA ASN A 9 4.27 30.83 11.18
C ASN A 9 3.84 31.53 9.89
N THR A 10 4.33 32.76 9.68
CA THR A 10 3.99 33.63 8.54
C THR A 10 5.21 34.04 7.72
N TRP A 11 6.34 33.32 7.88
CA TRP A 11 7.59 33.66 7.21
C TRP A 11 7.47 33.62 5.68
N SER A 12 8.00 34.63 5.02
CA SER A 12 8.09 34.75 3.56
C SER A 12 9.38 34.18 2.98
N SER A 13 10.28 33.68 3.82
CA SER A 13 11.48 32.93 3.44
C SER A 13 11.98 32.12 4.64
N LEU A 14 12.61 30.96 4.39
CA LEU A 14 13.23 30.14 5.44
C LEU A 14 14.60 29.65 4.99
N ASN A 15 15.63 29.86 5.81
CA ASN A 15 16.99 29.39 5.55
C ASN A 15 17.42 28.39 6.65
N ILE A 16 17.74 27.17 6.26
CA ILE A 16 18.32 26.12 7.11
C ILE A 16 19.78 25.99 6.70
N ASN A 17 20.68 26.73 7.34
CA ASN A 17 22.09 26.76 6.95
C ASN A 17 22.86 25.48 7.32
N ALA A 18 22.40 24.75 8.35
CA ALA A 18 22.95 23.48 8.80
C ALA A 18 22.01 22.81 9.81
N GLY A 19 22.28 21.54 10.14
CA GLY A 19 21.53 20.78 11.14
C GLY A 19 20.09 20.49 10.72
N THR A 20 19.25 20.09 11.67
CA THR A 20 17.86 19.69 11.40
C THR A 20 16.86 20.73 11.90
N LEU A 21 15.98 21.18 11.01
CA LEU A 21 14.71 21.83 11.36
C LEU A 21 13.57 20.82 11.19
N GLN A 22 12.84 20.53 12.26
CA GLN A 22 11.70 19.62 12.26
C GLN A 22 10.38 20.38 12.35
N ILE A 23 9.43 20.06 11.49
CA ILE A 23 8.05 20.53 11.54
C ILE A 23 7.21 19.50 12.30
N GLY A 24 6.62 19.92 13.40
CA GLY A 24 5.85 19.05 14.30
C GLY A 24 6.70 18.20 15.25
N ASN A 25 6.02 17.54 16.20
CA ASN A 25 6.62 16.67 17.20
C ASN A 25 5.75 15.43 17.49
N GLY A 26 5.25 14.78 16.43
CA GLY A 26 4.36 13.61 16.46
C GLY A 26 2.87 13.94 16.62
N GLY A 27 2.54 15.20 16.91
CA GLY A 27 1.16 15.70 16.96
C GLY A 27 0.63 16.19 15.61
N THR A 28 -0.50 16.90 15.65
CA THR A 28 -1.16 17.48 14.47
C THR A 28 -0.79 18.94 14.22
N THR A 29 0.20 19.46 14.94
CA THR A 29 0.60 20.87 14.90
C THR A 29 2.04 21.04 14.46
N GLY A 30 2.30 22.14 13.76
CA GLY A 30 3.56 22.44 13.09
C GLY A 30 3.27 22.87 11.66
N LYS A 31 3.66 24.09 11.29
CA LYS A 31 3.37 24.64 9.96
C LYS A 31 4.58 25.41 9.41
N LEU A 32 4.86 25.23 8.12
CA LEU A 32 5.81 26.06 7.37
C LEU A 32 5.22 27.45 7.07
N GLY A 33 6.10 28.42 6.79
CA GLY A 33 5.70 29.69 6.15
C GLY A 33 5.33 29.48 4.67
N SER A 34 5.09 30.57 3.93
CA SER A 34 4.68 30.51 2.52
C SER A 34 5.83 30.69 1.51
N GLY A 35 7.02 31.10 1.97
CA GLY A 35 8.16 31.39 1.12
C GLY A 35 9.02 30.19 0.71
N THR A 36 9.94 30.42 -0.22
CA THR A 36 10.99 29.45 -0.57
C THR A 36 11.81 29.03 0.66
N ILE A 37 12.18 27.75 0.70
CA ILE A 37 13.01 27.15 1.73
C ILE A 37 14.39 26.89 1.12
N GLN A 38 15.40 27.63 1.57
CA GLN A 38 16.80 27.31 1.31
C GLN A 38 17.29 26.34 2.38
N ASN A 39 17.64 25.12 1.99
CA ASN A 39 17.96 24.01 2.86
C ASN A 39 19.35 23.47 2.52
N GLU A 40 20.32 23.78 3.38
CA GLU A 40 21.66 23.20 3.37
C GLU A 40 21.86 22.19 4.53
N GLY A 41 20.77 21.85 5.25
CA GLY A 41 20.75 20.90 6.35
C GLY A 41 19.72 19.79 6.15
N THR A 42 18.82 19.62 7.11
CA THR A 42 17.70 18.67 7.00
C THR A 42 16.40 19.36 7.33
N LEU A 43 15.44 19.31 6.41
CA LEU A 43 14.05 19.62 6.68
C LEU A 43 13.31 18.33 7.04
N ALA A 44 12.96 18.17 8.31
CA ALA A 44 12.25 16.99 8.81
C ALA A 44 10.78 17.29 9.07
N PHE A 45 9.92 16.30 8.89
CA PHE A 45 8.50 16.35 9.19
C PHE A 45 8.14 15.25 10.18
N ASN A 46 7.54 15.63 11.31
CA ASN A 46 7.08 14.71 12.33
C ASN A 46 5.67 15.12 12.76
N LEU A 47 4.70 14.86 11.88
CA LEU A 47 3.29 15.13 12.07
C LEU A 47 2.50 13.82 11.98
N SER A 48 1.45 13.68 12.79
CA SER A 48 0.45 12.60 12.64
C SER A 48 -0.69 12.97 11.71
N SER A 49 -0.86 14.27 11.42
CA SER A 49 -1.78 14.79 10.41
C SER A 49 -1.10 14.94 9.05
N ASP A 50 -1.92 15.11 8.01
CA ASP A 50 -1.42 15.39 6.68
C ASP A 50 -0.92 16.84 6.54
N LEU A 51 0.11 17.03 5.71
CA LEU A 51 0.67 18.34 5.37
C LEU A 51 0.98 18.41 3.88
N ILE A 52 0.48 19.46 3.23
CA ILE A 52 0.87 19.80 1.85
C ILE A 52 1.93 20.90 1.91
N VAL A 53 3.10 20.62 1.34
CA VAL A 53 4.22 21.55 1.21
C VAL A 53 4.21 22.10 -0.20
N THR A 54 3.76 23.34 -0.34
CA THR A 54 3.73 24.06 -1.61
C THR A 54 4.97 24.90 -1.85
N ASN A 55 5.87 24.98 -0.86
CA ASN A 55 7.11 25.74 -0.94
C ASN A 55 8.10 25.05 -1.90
N ASP A 56 8.88 25.85 -2.62
CA ASP A 56 10.10 25.36 -3.24
C ASP A 56 11.14 25.06 -2.16
N ILE A 57 11.68 23.84 -2.18
CA ILE A 57 12.77 23.40 -1.32
C ILE A 57 14.03 23.31 -2.19
N ASN A 58 15.00 24.16 -1.89
CA ASN A 58 16.22 24.33 -2.65
C ASN A 58 17.44 24.13 -1.76
N GLY A 59 18.62 23.91 -2.34
CA GLY A 59 19.89 23.79 -1.62
C GLY A 59 20.62 22.48 -1.90
N ILE A 60 21.91 22.57 -2.17
CA ILE A 60 22.64 21.45 -2.78
C ILE A 60 23.10 20.41 -1.75
N ALA A 61 23.27 20.80 -0.49
CA ALA A 61 23.63 19.86 0.57
C ALA A 61 22.40 19.31 1.31
N GLY A 62 21.27 20.01 1.28
CA GLY A 62 20.16 19.71 2.17
C GLY A 62 19.23 18.59 1.70
N GLY A 63 18.76 17.81 2.67
CA GLY A 63 17.82 16.70 2.46
C GLY A 63 16.47 16.90 3.14
N VAL A 64 15.53 16.00 2.85
CA VAL A 64 14.18 15.97 3.41
C VAL A 64 13.97 14.67 4.18
N THR A 65 13.37 14.74 5.37
CA THR A 65 13.10 13.54 6.17
C THR A 65 11.63 13.48 6.61
N GLN A 66 10.95 12.38 6.32
CA GLN A 66 9.62 12.08 6.85
C GLN A 66 9.73 11.10 8.03
N ASN A 67 9.40 11.58 9.23
CA ASN A 67 9.42 10.83 10.49
C ASN A 67 8.03 10.56 11.06
N GLY A 68 7.05 11.41 10.74
CA GLY A 68 5.70 11.32 11.29
C GLY A 68 4.87 10.23 10.65
N THR A 69 3.76 9.87 11.30
CA THR A 69 2.82 8.85 10.81
C THR A 69 1.83 9.38 9.78
N GLY A 70 1.69 10.71 9.65
CA GLY A 70 0.81 11.35 8.66
C GLY A 70 1.37 11.32 7.24
N THR A 71 0.65 11.94 6.31
CA THR A 71 1.09 12.10 4.92
C THR A 71 1.68 13.47 4.69
N VAL A 72 2.94 13.54 4.25
CA VAL A 72 3.54 14.77 3.73
C VAL A 72 3.49 14.74 2.21
N THR A 73 3.02 15.81 1.58
CA THR A 73 3.01 15.97 0.13
C THR A 73 3.94 17.10 -0.29
N LEU A 74 5.00 16.78 -1.03
CA LEU A 74 5.82 17.78 -1.73
C LEU A 74 5.12 18.09 -3.07
N ALA A 75 4.38 19.20 -3.08
CA ALA A 75 3.54 19.58 -4.20
C ALA A 75 4.27 20.44 -5.26
N SER A 76 5.35 21.14 -4.87
CA SER A 76 6.07 22.00 -5.81
C SER A 76 6.88 21.20 -6.82
N SER A 77 6.76 21.56 -8.10
CA SER A 77 7.64 21.10 -9.19
C SER A 77 9.00 21.80 -9.20
N GLY A 78 9.16 22.88 -8.42
CA GLY A 78 10.37 23.70 -8.36
C GLY A 78 11.43 23.25 -7.37
N ASN A 79 11.25 22.11 -6.68
CA ASN A 79 12.23 21.62 -5.72
C ASN A 79 13.57 21.30 -6.41
N THR A 80 14.64 21.95 -5.96
CA THR A 80 16.00 21.74 -6.49
C THR A 80 16.99 21.16 -5.48
N TYR A 81 16.53 20.82 -4.27
CA TYR A 81 17.41 20.22 -3.28
C TYR A 81 18.10 18.95 -3.80
N ALA A 82 19.34 18.73 -3.36
CA ALA A 82 20.18 17.62 -3.86
C ALA A 82 20.63 16.63 -2.76
N GLY A 83 20.33 16.93 -1.49
CA GLY A 83 20.52 15.97 -0.40
C GLY A 83 19.45 14.88 -0.37
N LEU A 84 19.72 13.81 0.38
CA LEU A 84 18.90 12.61 0.39
C LEU A 84 17.50 12.85 0.96
N THR A 85 16.48 12.25 0.33
CA THR A 85 15.14 12.12 0.91
C THR A 85 15.07 10.83 1.74
N VAL A 86 14.66 10.90 3.01
CA VAL A 86 14.55 9.74 3.89
C VAL A 86 13.12 9.58 4.41
N VAL A 87 12.55 8.39 4.26
CA VAL A 87 11.19 8.07 4.72
C VAL A 87 11.26 7.01 5.82
N ASN A 88 11.18 7.45 7.07
CA ASN A 88 11.24 6.59 8.25
C ASN A 88 9.87 6.03 8.64
N SER A 89 8.80 6.80 8.47
CA SER A 89 7.43 6.39 8.79
C SER A 89 6.42 7.14 7.92
N GLY A 90 5.13 6.84 8.09
CA GLY A 90 4.03 7.51 7.39
C GLY A 90 4.13 7.41 5.87
N ARG A 91 3.59 8.41 5.17
CA ARG A 91 3.65 8.52 3.70
C ARG A 91 4.31 9.82 3.28
N LEU A 92 5.23 9.75 2.32
CA LEU A 92 5.77 10.89 1.60
C LEU A 92 5.32 10.81 0.14
N LEU A 93 4.54 11.80 -0.30
CA LEU A 93 4.09 11.97 -1.67
C LEU A 93 4.95 13.00 -2.39
N ILE A 94 5.64 12.59 -3.45
CA ILE A 94 6.30 13.47 -4.40
C ILE A 94 5.33 13.73 -5.54
N ASN A 95 4.60 14.84 -5.52
CA ASN A 95 3.64 15.19 -6.58
C ASN A 95 4.18 16.24 -7.55
N GLY A 96 5.21 16.99 -7.14
CA GLY A 96 6.01 17.82 -8.03
C GLY A 96 7.40 17.21 -8.25
N SER A 97 8.44 17.86 -7.73
CA SER A 97 9.83 17.37 -7.79
C SER A 97 10.29 16.87 -6.41
N GLY A 98 10.96 15.73 -6.38
CA GLY A 98 11.62 15.15 -5.20
C GLY A 98 13.10 15.53 -5.10
N GLY A 99 13.49 16.64 -5.73
CA GLY A 99 14.89 17.09 -5.83
C GLY A 99 15.58 16.64 -7.12
N THR A 100 16.82 17.10 -7.27
CA THR A 100 17.59 16.99 -8.53
C THR A 100 18.46 15.75 -8.58
N THR A 101 19.39 15.59 -7.63
CA THR A 101 20.27 14.41 -7.54
C THR A 101 20.09 13.67 -6.22
N GLY A 102 19.40 14.30 -5.27
CA GLY A 102 18.99 13.69 -4.01
C GLY A 102 18.05 12.55 -4.30
N GLY A 103 18.52 11.33 -4.11
CA GLY A 103 17.69 10.14 -4.21
C GLY A 103 16.72 9.99 -3.04
N ALA A 104 16.19 8.79 -2.86
CA ALA A 104 15.37 8.48 -1.70
C ALA A 104 15.77 7.16 -1.05
N VAL A 105 15.69 7.11 0.28
CA VAL A 105 15.75 5.86 1.05
C VAL A 105 14.47 5.71 1.85
N VAL A 106 13.76 4.59 1.65
CA VAL A 106 12.51 4.29 2.32
C VAL A 106 12.76 3.20 3.36
N ASN A 107 12.87 3.58 4.63
CA ASN A 107 13.21 2.66 5.71
C ASN A 107 11.99 1.88 6.21
N GLY A 108 10.94 2.60 6.63
CA GLY A 108 9.75 1.99 7.26
C GLY A 108 8.41 2.67 6.91
N GLY A 109 8.44 3.74 6.10
CA GLY A 109 7.24 4.38 5.59
C GLY A 109 6.95 4.02 4.13
N SER A 110 6.13 4.84 3.49
CA SER A 110 5.75 4.71 2.08
C SER A 110 6.16 5.93 1.28
N LEU A 111 6.85 5.72 0.15
CA LEU A 111 7.18 6.76 -0.82
C LEU A 111 6.27 6.63 -2.04
N GLY A 112 5.62 7.71 -2.44
CA GLY A 112 4.65 7.70 -3.54
C GLY A 112 4.53 9.02 -4.27
N GLY A 113 3.40 9.20 -4.95
CA GLY A 113 3.04 10.43 -5.64
C GLY A 113 3.12 10.34 -7.16
N THR A 114 2.89 11.46 -7.84
CA THR A 114 2.78 11.56 -9.31
C THR A 114 3.93 12.33 -9.95
N GLY A 115 4.95 12.65 -9.18
CA GLY A 115 6.03 13.55 -9.55
C GLY A 115 7.28 12.85 -10.08
N THR A 116 8.40 13.56 -9.99
CA THR A 116 9.71 13.09 -10.45
C THR A 116 10.73 13.09 -9.32
N ILE A 117 11.49 12.01 -9.16
CA ILE A 117 12.65 11.92 -8.27
C ILE A 117 13.90 11.85 -9.15
N GLY A 118 14.84 12.75 -8.93
CA GLY A 118 16.02 12.86 -9.78
C GLY A 118 17.14 11.87 -9.46
N GLY A 119 17.30 11.46 -8.20
CA GLY A 119 18.33 10.52 -7.75
C GLY A 119 17.87 9.07 -7.58
N THR A 120 18.82 8.20 -7.22
CA THR A 120 18.57 6.76 -6.99
C THR A 120 17.63 6.51 -5.81
N VAL A 121 16.71 5.56 -5.95
CA VAL A 121 15.77 5.19 -4.89
C VAL A 121 16.08 3.80 -4.35
N PHE A 122 16.18 3.67 -3.03
CA PHE A 122 16.32 2.41 -2.32
C PHE A 122 15.14 2.21 -1.37
N VAL A 123 14.33 1.18 -1.63
CA VAL A 123 13.22 0.79 -0.75
C VAL A 123 13.70 -0.34 0.14
N GLN A 124 13.88 -0.09 1.44
CA GLN A 124 14.33 -1.11 2.39
C GLN A 124 13.25 -2.17 2.66
N PRO A 125 13.58 -3.33 3.26
CA PRO A 125 12.62 -4.39 3.53
C PRO A 125 11.34 -3.98 4.27
N ALA A 126 11.43 -3.02 5.19
CA ALA A 126 10.27 -2.50 5.92
C ALA A 126 9.58 -1.30 5.23
N GLY A 127 10.15 -0.80 4.13
CA GLY A 127 9.61 0.31 3.36
C GLY A 127 8.63 -0.14 2.27
N ALA A 128 7.90 0.83 1.73
CA ALA A 128 7.02 0.62 0.59
C ALA A 128 7.19 1.69 -0.50
N LEU A 129 7.07 1.26 -1.76
CA LEU A 129 6.84 2.13 -2.90
C LEU A 129 5.34 2.12 -3.24
N ALA A 130 4.71 3.29 -3.31
CA ALA A 130 3.28 3.44 -3.61
C ALA A 130 3.08 4.56 -4.65
N PRO A 131 3.44 4.32 -5.93
CA PRO A 131 3.21 5.28 -7.00
C PRO A 131 1.77 5.80 -6.99
N GLY A 132 1.59 7.07 -7.36
CA GLY A 132 0.26 7.70 -7.38
C GLY A 132 -0.19 8.31 -6.03
N VAL A 133 -1.34 8.96 -6.09
CA VAL A 133 -2.11 9.48 -4.95
C VAL A 133 -3.44 8.73 -4.88
N THR A 134 -4.12 8.69 -6.02
CA THR A 134 -4.94 7.56 -6.47
C THR A 134 -4.14 6.84 -7.55
N ILE A 135 -4.75 6.46 -8.68
CA ILE A 135 -4.02 5.98 -9.86
C ILE A 135 -3.18 7.10 -10.47
N GLY A 136 -1.87 6.88 -10.59
CA GLY A 136 -0.93 7.85 -11.16
C GLY A 136 0.45 7.28 -11.49
N THR A 137 1.32 8.16 -11.96
CA THR A 137 2.68 7.77 -12.39
C THR A 137 3.75 8.46 -11.57
N LEU A 138 4.59 7.69 -10.88
CA LEU A 138 5.80 8.21 -10.26
C LEU A 138 6.99 7.98 -11.19
N THR A 139 7.81 9.00 -11.42
CA THR A 139 9.01 8.89 -12.26
C THR A 139 10.28 8.95 -11.42
N ILE A 140 11.21 8.03 -11.65
CA ILE A 140 12.54 7.98 -11.06
C ILE A 140 13.55 8.12 -12.20
N ASN A 141 14.26 9.25 -12.25
CA ASN A 141 15.23 9.57 -13.30
C ASN A 141 16.62 8.93 -13.07
N SER A 142 16.67 7.87 -12.27
CA SER A 142 17.88 7.13 -11.89
C SER A 142 17.51 5.67 -11.63
N ASP A 143 18.40 4.94 -10.94
CA ASP A 143 18.17 3.56 -10.51
C ASP A 143 17.08 3.45 -9.42
N LEU A 144 16.34 2.34 -9.45
CA LEU A 144 15.43 1.93 -8.38
C LEU A 144 15.78 0.50 -7.93
N THR A 145 16.01 0.35 -6.62
CA THR A 145 16.22 -0.94 -5.98
C THR A 145 15.12 -1.20 -4.95
N LEU A 146 14.38 -2.28 -5.16
CA LEU A 146 13.29 -2.75 -4.32
C LEU A 146 13.80 -3.82 -3.36
N GLY A 147 13.74 -3.52 -2.07
CA GLY A 147 13.91 -4.50 -0.99
C GLY A 147 12.63 -4.74 -0.19
N GLY A 148 11.65 -3.82 -0.27
CA GLY A 148 10.38 -3.85 0.47
C GLY A 148 9.16 -4.14 -0.41
N SER A 149 8.01 -3.58 -0.03
CA SER A 149 6.74 -3.80 -0.73
C SER A 149 6.47 -2.76 -1.82
N VAL A 150 5.67 -3.13 -2.82
CA VAL A 150 5.13 -2.24 -3.84
C VAL A 150 3.62 -2.26 -3.73
N LEU A 151 3.00 -1.11 -3.47
CA LEU A 151 1.56 -0.94 -3.32
C LEU A 151 1.03 -0.27 -4.58
N VAL A 152 0.02 -0.85 -5.22
CA VAL A 152 -0.53 -0.35 -6.49
C VAL A 152 -2.04 -0.38 -6.50
N ASP A 153 -2.63 0.70 -6.99
CA ASP A 153 -4.04 0.81 -7.30
C ASP A 153 -4.30 0.43 -8.77
N VAL A 154 -5.41 -0.26 -9.01
CA VAL A 154 -5.89 -0.63 -10.35
C VAL A 154 -7.37 -0.29 -10.52
N ASN A 155 -7.74 0.15 -11.71
CA ASN A 155 -9.11 0.39 -12.13
C ASN A 155 -9.20 0.34 -13.67
N ARG A 156 -9.67 -0.79 -14.20
CA ARG A 156 -9.84 -1.00 -15.66
C ARG A 156 -10.86 -0.10 -16.34
N SER A 157 -11.65 0.67 -15.59
CA SER A 157 -12.59 1.63 -16.16
C SER A 157 -11.95 2.99 -16.49
N LEU A 158 -10.70 3.21 -16.08
CA LEU A 158 -9.96 4.45 -16.33
C LEU A 158 -9.01 4.32 -17.51
N ALA A 159 -8.71 5.44 -18.17
CA ALA A 159 -7.75 5.50 -19.28
C ALA A 159 -6.34 5.11 -18.83
N GLN A 160 -5.88 5.68 -17.71
CA GLN A 160 -4.78 5.13 -16.94
C GLN A 160 -5.37 4.13 -15.96
N SER A 161 -5.22 2.84 -16.26
CA SER A 161 -5.91 1.78 -15.54
C SER A 161 -5.19 1.31 -14.27
N ASN A 162 -3.98 1.80 -14.01
CA ASN A 162 -3.19 1.41 -12.84
C ASN A 162 -2.10 2.43 -12.51
N ASP A 163 -1.59 2.32 -11.29
CA ASP A 163 -0.36 2.99 -10.93
C ASP A 163 0.83 2.50 -11.74
N LEU A 164 1.69 3.43 -12.14
CA LEU A 164 2.90 3.14 -12.92
C LEU A 164 4.12 3.77 -12.24
N THR A 165 5.20 3.01 -12.15
CA THR A 165 6.53 3.57 -11.84
C THR A 165 7.36 3.58 -13.12
N VAL A 166 7.79 4.77 -13.54
CA VAL A 166 8.75 4.95 -14.63
C VAL A 166 10.14 5.03 -14.02
N VAL A 167 11.04 4.15 -14.45
CA VAL A 167 12.45 4.14 -14.04
C VAL A 167 13.31 4.35 -15.27
N ASN A 168 14.19 5.35 -15.22
CA ASN A 168 15.10 5.69 -16.33
C ASN A 168 16.53 5.17 -16.13
N GLY A 169 16.80 4.50 -15.01
CA GLY A 169 18.01 3.73 -14.77
C GLY A 169 17.75 2.23 -14.66
N THR A 170 18.61 1.55 -13.89
CA THR A 170 18.49 0.13 -13.54
C THR A 170 17.33 -0.09 -12.58
N LEU A 171 16.53 -1.11 -12.83
CA LEU A 171 15.43 -1.53 -11.98
C LEU A 171 15.69 -2.94 -11.46
N SER A 172 15.84 -3.08 -10.14
CA SER A 172 16.10 -4.37 -9.49
C SER A 172 15.26 -4.59 -8.24
N ASN A 173 15.00 -5.86 -7.94
CA ASN A 173 14.44 -6.35 -6.70
C ASN A 173 15.46 -7.29 -6.04
N THR A 174 15.70 -7.12 -4.75
CA THR A 174 16.73 -7.85 -3.99
C THR A 174 16.18 -8.80 -2.94
N ASN A 175 14.85 -8.86 -2.75
CA ASN A 175 14.19 -9.67 -1.72
C ASN A 175 12.89 -10.33 -2.20
N ASN A 176 12.31 -11.20 -1.38
CA ASN A 176 11.01 -11.85 -1.65
C ASN A 176 9.82 -10.94 -1.28
N GLY A 177 9.88 -9.67 -1.68
CA GLY A 177 8.88 -8.66 -1.36
C GLY A 177 7.51 -8.92 -1.99
N TRP A 178 6.55 -8.05 -1.67
CA TRP A 178 5.17 -8.16 -2.14
C TRP A 178 4.84 -7.06 -3.15
N VAL A 179 4.08 -7.40 -4.18
CA VAL A 179 3.23 -6.44 -4.89
C VAL A 179 1.81 -6.59 -4.35
N VAL A 180 1.31 -5.57 -3.68
CA VAL A 180 -0.03 -5.54 -3.09
C VAL A 180 -0.93 -4.70 -3.98
N VAL A 181 -1.94 -5.35 -4.56
CA VAL A 181 -2.88 -4.73 -5.51
C VAL A 181 -4.17 -4.36 -4.81
N ASN A 182 -4.57 -3.10 -4.95
CA ASN A 182 -5.86 -2.59 -4.51
C ASN A 182 -6.73 -2.27 -5.73
N ASN A 183 -7.90 -2.89 -5.86
CA ASN A 183 -8.80 -2.65 -6.98
C ASN A 183 -9.84 -1.60 -6.60
N LEU A 184 -9.72 -0.41 -7.18
CA LEU A 184 -10.66 0.70 -7.03
C LEU A 184 -11.80 0.64 -8.05
N GLY A 185 -11.73 -0.31 -8.99
CA GLY A 185 -12.68 -0.51 -10.07
C GLY A 185 -13.54 -1.76 -9.90
N PRO A 186 -14.27 -2.12 -10.96
CA PRO A 186 -15.08 -3.34 -10.95
C PRO A 186 -14.21 -4.62 -10.89
N ALA A 187 -14.80 -5.73 -10.44
CA ALA A 187 -14.10 -6.99 -10.14
C ALA A 187 -13.19 -7.50 -11.28
N LEU A 188 -11.92 -7.75 -11.01
CA LEU A 188 -10.98 -8.15 -12.06
C LEU A 188 -11.37 -9.50 -12.68
N VAL A 189 -10.98 -9.75 -13.94
CA VAL A 189 -11.23 -11.02 -14.64
C VAL A 189 -9.95 -11.58 -15.25
N ALA A 190 -9.95 -12.88 -15.52
CA ALA A 190 -8.82 -13.57 -16.16
C ALA A 190 -8.40 -12.85 -17.45
N GLY A 191 -7.08 -12.67 -17.63
CA GLY A 191 -6.50 -11.96 -18.76
C GLY A 191 -6.37 -10.44 -18.57
N ASN A 192 -6.95 -9.84 -17.53
CA ASN A 192 -6.64 -8.46 -17.18
C ASN A 192 -5.14 -8.32 -16.85
N ARG A 193 -4.51 -7.26 -17.37
CA ARG A 193 -3.07 -7.04 -17.23
C ARG A 193 -2.79 -5.57 -16.92
N PHE A 194 -1.85 -5.33 -16.01
CA PHE A 194 -1.49 -4.00 -15.52
C PHE A 194 0.02 -3.83 -15.55
N GLN A 195 0.47 -2.72 -16.14
CA GLN A 195 1.89 -2.41 -16.30
C GLN A 195 2.37 -1.64 -15.08
N ILE A 196 3.10 -2.27 -14.16
CA ILE A 196 3.50 -1.65 -12.90
C ILE A 196 4.80 -0.86 -13.04
N PHE A 197 5.73 -1.38 -13.85
CA PHE A 197 7.00 -0.72 -14.17
C PHE A 197 7.13 -0.57 -15.68
N ASN A 198 7.83 0.46 -16.15
CA ASN A 198 8.04 0.71 -17.57
C ASN A 198 9.02 -0.27 -18.26
N GLN A 199 9.66 -1.16 -17.50
CA GLN A 199 10.68 -2.09 -17.98
C GLN A 199 10.72 -3.37 -17.13
N PRO A 200 11.42 -4.43 -17.57
CA PRO A 200 11.64 -5.63 -16.75
C PRO A 200 12.34 -5.31 -15.43
N VAL A 201 11.97 -6.01 -14.37
CA VAL A 201 12.56 -5.87 -13.03
C VAL A 201 13.54 -7.02 -12.80
N LEU A 202 14.85 -6.73 -12.70
CA LEU A 202 15.83 -7.77 -12.35
C LEU A 202 15.52 -8.36 -10.97
N GLY A 203 15.36 -9.68 -10.87
CA GLY A 203 14.93 -10.34 -9.62
C GLY A 203 13.44 -10.17 -9.31
N GLY A 204 12.65 -9.61 -10.23
CA GLY A 204 11.21 -9.38 -10.05
C GLY A 204 10.40 -10.66 -9.93
N GLU A 205 10.90 -11.80 -10.43
CA GLU A 205 10.29 -13.12 -10.31
C GLU A 205 10.19 -13.62 -8.85
N LEU A 206 11.01 -13.06 -7.95
CA LEU A 206 11.00 -13.39 -6.51
C LEU A 206 9.83 -12.72 -5.77
N MET A 207 9.22 -11.69 -6.35
CA MET A 207 8.12 -10.98 -5.70
C MET A 207 6.81 -11.78 -5.78
N THR A 208 6.00 -11.70 -4.72
CA THR A 208 4.67 -12.31 -4.71
C THR A 208 3.60 -11.25 -4.93
N VAL A 209 2.67 -11.49 -5.86
CA VAL A 209 1.57 -10.56 -6.18
C VAL A 209 0.30 -11.01 -5.46
N VAL A 210 -0.31 -10.12 -4.69
CA VAL A 210 -1.50 -10.39 -3.87
C VAL A 210 -2.52 -9.24 -3.92
N GLY A 211 -3.71 -9.48 -3.37
CA GLY A 211 -4.76 -8.47 -3.24
C GLY A 211 -5.79 -8.49 -4.37
N ALA A 212 -6.70 -7.52 -4.32
CA ALA A 212 -7.79 -7.30 -5.28
C ALA A 212 -8.74 -8.49 -5.52
N GLY A 213 -8.74 -9.51 -4.65
CA GLY A 213 -9.60 -10.70 -4.78
C GLY A 213 -9.29 -11.55 -6.02
N ALA A 214 -8.05 -11.47 -6.53
CA ALA A 214 -7.63 -12.13 -7.76
C ALA A 214 -6.44 -13.07 -7.52
N ILE A 215 -6.33 -14.09 -8.36
CA ILE A 215 -5.10 -14.89 -8.48
C ILE A 215 -4.24 -14.27 -9.56
N TRP A 216 -2.96 -14.06 -9.26
CA TRP A 216 -2.04 -13.31 -10.12
C TRP A 216 -0.96 -14.19 -10.72
N THR A 217 -0.57 -13.87 -11.96
CA THR A 217 0.72 -14.24 -12.54
C THR A 217 1.65 -13.04 -12.40
N ASN A 218 2.80 -13.27 -11.78
CA ASN A 218 3.90 -12.31 -11.76
C ASN A 218 4.62 -12.34 -13.12
N ARG A 219 4.77 -11.18 -13.76
CA ARG A 219 5.54 -11.00 -15.01
C ARG A 219 6.56 -9.87 -14.88
N LEU A 220 6.90 -9.44 -13.67
CA LEU A 220 7.75 -8.28 -13.42
C LEU A 220 9.13 -8.44 -14.06
N ALA A 221 9.76 -9.61 -13.94
CA ALA A 221 11.05 -9.91 -14.56
C ALA A 221 11.01 -10.06 -16.09
N ILE A 222 9.82 -10.21 -16.67
CA ILE A 222 9.65 -10.34 -18.12
C ILE A 222 9.48 -8.95 -18.74
N ASP A 223 8.58 -8.15 -18.18
CA ASP A 223 8.16 -6.90 -18.79
C ASP A 223 7.61 -5.87 -17.80
N GLY A 224 7.79 -6.06 -16.49
CA GLY A 224 7.33 -5.10 -15.48
C GLY A 224 5.81 -5.13 -15.20
N SER A 225 5.08 -6.12 -15.72
CA SER A 225 3.62 -6.23 -15.54
C SER A 225 3.19 -7.32 -14.55
N ILE A 226 1.91 -7.27 -14.18
CA ILE A 226 1.19 -8.33 -13.49
C ILE A 226 -0.09 -8.67 -14.27
N ALA A 227 -0.54 -9.92 -14.21
CA ALA A 227 -1.74 -10.36 -14.92
C ALA A 227 -2.64 -11.24 -14.05
N VAL A 228 -3.95 -11.11 -14.23
CA VAL A 228 -4.95 -11.88 -13.52
C VAL A 228 -5.12 -13.24 -14.20
N VAL A 229 -4.92 -14.31 -13.43
CA VAL A 229 -5.16 -15.70 -13.84
C VAL A 229 -6.63 -16.06 -13.64
N SER A 230 -7.20 -15.67 -12.50
CA SER A 230 -8.61 -15.82 -12.19
C SER A 230 -9.11 -14.59 -11.45
N GLY A 231 -10.24 -14.07 -11.91
CA GLY A 231 -10.94 -12.93 -11.33
C GLY A 231 -11.79 -13.24 -10.11
N THR A 232 -11.97 -14.53 -9.82
CA THR A 232 -12.64 -15.01 -8.63
C THR A 232 -11.67 -15.91 -7.88
N LEU A 233 -11.32 -15.53 -6.64
CA LEU A 233 -10.87 -16.52 -5.68
C LEU A 233 -11.98 -17.59 -5.57
N PRO A 234 -11.65 -18.89 -5.45
CA PRO A 234 -12.65 -19.92 -5.22
C PRO A 234 -13.51 -19.54 -4.01
N GLN A 235 -14.75 -19.13 -4.25
CA GLN A 235 -15.71 -18.86 -3.19
C GLN A 235 -16.35 -20.18 -2.81
N PRO A 236 -16.19 -20.65 -1.56
CA PRO A 236 -16.79 -21.89 -1.15
C PRO A 236 -18.32 -21.79 -1.25
N GLN A 237 -18.92 -22.78 -1.89
CA GLN A 237 -20.37 -22.87 -2.05
C GLN A 237 -20.90 -24.01 -1.19
N ILE A 238 -21.91 -23.73 -0.36
CA ILE A 238 -22.66 -24.78 0.33
C ILE A 238 -23.51 -25.48 -0.73
N THR A 239 -23.19 -26.75 -1.00
CA THR A 239 -23.91 -27.58 -1.97
C THR A 239 -24.98 -28.42 -1.29
N THR A 240 -24.82 -28.73 -0.01
CA THR A 240 -25.77 -29.54 0.75
C THR A 240 -25.95 -28.99 2.16
N THR A 241 -27.21 -28.95 2.61
CA THR A 241 -27.61 -28.64 3.97
C THR A 241 -28.46 -29.78 4.49
N THR A 242 -27.98 -30.48 5.52
CA THR A 242 -28.71 -31.59 6.15
C THR A 242 -29.04 -31.23 7.58
N VAL A 243 -30.32 -31.27 7.94
CA VAL A 243 -30.78 -31.00 9.30
C VAL A 243 -31.06 -32.31 10.02
N THR A 244 -30.52 -32.46 11.23
CA THR A 244 -30.84 -33.54 12.17
C THR A 244 -31.54 -32.96 13.40
N SER A 245 -31.92 -33.80 14.37
CA SER A 245 -32.58 -33.35 15.59
C SER A 245 -31.74 -32.40 16.45
N THR A 246 -30.41 -32.42 16.32
CA THR A 246 -29.48 -31.64 17.16
C THR A 246 -28.47 -30.82 16.37
N ASN A 247 -28.37 -31.01 15.05
CA ASN A 247 -27.35 -30.36 14.23
C ASN A 247 -27.85 -29.94 12.85
N VAL A 248 -27.15 -28.97 12.26
CA VAL A 248 -27.17 -28.67 10.83
C VAL A 248 -25.80 -28.96 10.27
N VAL A 249 -25.72 -29.87 9.31
CA VAL A 249 -24.51 -30.18 8.55
C VAL A 249 -24.52 -29.35 7.27
N LEU A 250 -23.49 -28.52 7.08
CA LEU A 250 -23.27 -27.78 5.85
C LEU A 250 -22.07 -28.41 5.14
N SER A 251 -22.26 -28.86 3.91
CA SER A 251 -21.16 -29.37 3.09
C SER A 251 -21.14 -28.65 1.75
N GLY A 252 -19.96 -28.58 1.16
CA GLY A 252 -19.75 -27.78 -0.01
C GLY A 252 -18.39 -27.98 -0.66
N THR A 253 -18.18 -27.22 -1.73
CA THR A 253 -16.97 -27.29 -2.56
C THR A 253 -16.48 -25.90 -2.90
N ASN A 254 -15.46 -25.80 -3.76
CA ASN A 254 -14.96 -24.54 -4.30
C ASN A 254 -14.26 -23.63 -3.28
N GLY A 255 -13.77 -24.17 -2.17
CA GLY A 255 -12.74 -23.52 -1.35
C GLY A 255 -11.33 -23.73 -1.93
N VAL A 256 -10.33 -23.08 -1.35
CA VAL A 256 -8.92 -23.33 -1.70
C VAL A 256 -8.39 -24.48 -0.87
N ALA A 257 -8.06 -25.61 -1.50
CA ALA A 257 -7.57 -26.80 -0.80
C ALA A 257 -6.37 -26.47 0.11
N GLY A 258 -6.41 -26.94 1.36
CA GLY A 258 -5.37 -26.66 2.36
C GLY A 258 -5.49 -25.31 3.06
N ASN A 259 -6.33 -24.38 2.58
CA ASN A 259 -6.57 -23.12 3.29
C ASN A 259 -7.57 -23.34 4.45
N PRO A 260 -7.37 -22.64 5.59
CA PRO A 260 -8.34 -22.68 6.67
C PRO A 260 -9.63 -21.96 6.28
N TYR A 261 -10.72 -22.35 6.90
CA TYR A 261 -11.98 -21.62 6.90
C TYR A 261 -12.56 -21.61 8.32
N VAL A 262 -13.48 -20.67 8.53
CA VAL A 262 -14.14 -20.43 9.79
C VAL A 262 -15.64 -20.57 9.60
N VAL A 263 -16.32 -21.22 10.53
CA VAL A 263 -17.78 -21.13 10.62
C VAL A 263 -18.14 -20.17 11.75
N LEU A 264 -18.85 -19.10 11.40
CA LEU A 264 -19.43 -18.15 12.33
C LEU A 264 -20.92 -18.45 12.53
N THR A 265 -21.45 -18.12 13.70
CA THR A 265 -22.88 -18.27 14.02
C THR A 265 -23.44 -17.06 14.77
N SER A 266 -24.72 -16.78 14.54
CA SER A 266 -25.49 -15.77 15.25
C SER A 266 -26.98 -16.15 15.26
N THR A 267 -27.72 -15.70 16.27
CA THR A 267 -29.19 -15.78 16.29
C THR A 267 -29.86 -14.57 15.62
N ASN A 268 -29.07 -13.56 15.23
CA ASN A 268 -29.53 -12.35 14.59
C ASN A 268 -28.64 -12.00 13.38
N LEU A 269 -29.22 -12.09 12.18
CA LEU A 269 -28.55 -11.80 10.91
C LEU A 269 -28.08 -10.35 10.79
N ALA A 270 -28.71 -9.41 11.51
CA ALA A 270 -28.41 -7.98 11.44
C ALA A 270 -27.21 -7.54 12.30
N LEU A 271 -26.67 -8.43 13.15
CA LEU A 271 -25.49 -8.09 13.95
C LEU A 271 -24.24 -7.99 13.06
N PRO A 272 -23.31 -7.04 13.34
CA PRO A 272 -22.05 -6.95 12.61
C PRO A 272 -21.30 -8.28 12.62
N LEU A 273 -20.74 -8.70 11.47
CA LEU A 273 -20.04 -9.99 11.35
C LEU A 273 -18.90 -10.16 12.36
N SER A 274 -18.27 -9.06 12.78
CA SER A 274 -17.23 -9.04 13.83
C SER A 274 -17.74 -9.47 15.21
N THR A 275 -19.05 -9.47 15.43
CA THR A 275 -19.69 -9.87 16.69
C THR A 275 -20.27 -11.29 16.64
N TRP A 276 -20.21 -11.96 15.48
CA TRP A 276 -20.69 -13.33 15.35
C TRP A 276 -19.71 -14.29 16.02
N THR A 277 -20.24 -15.32 16.67
CA THR A 277 -19.46 -16.27 17.45
C THR A 277 -18.83 -17.30 16.53
N ARG A 278 -17.55 -17.62 16.74
CA ARG A 278 -16.87 -18.71 16.05
C ARG A 278 -17.37 -20.06 16.56
N VAL A 279 -17.92 -20.89 15.65
CA VAL A 279 -18.28 -22.29 15.94
C VAL A 279 -17.04 -23.17 15.86
N GLN A 280 -16.32 -23.09 14.74
CA GLN A 280 -15.15 -23.93 14.50
C GLN A 280 -14.20 -23.34 13.46
N THR A 281 -12.97 -23.86 13.48
CA THR A 281 -11.94 -23.69 12.44
C THR A 281 -11.75 -25.03 11.77
N ASN A 282 -11.70 -25.08 10.45
CA ASN A 282 -11.30 -26.30 9.75
C ASN A 282 -10.53 -25.92 8.47
N VAL A 283 -10.10 -26.90 7.69
CA VAL A 283 -9.31 -26.72 6.48
C VAL A 283 -10.06 -27.35 5.30
N PHE A 284 -10.06 -26.71 4.14
CA PHE A 284 -10.63 -27.31 2.94
C PHE A 284 -9.86 -28.57 2.53
N GLY A 285 -10.59 -29.64 2.26
CA GLY A 285 -10.02 -30.90 1.75
C GLY A 285 -9.50 -30.77 0.31
N LEU A 286 -8.95 -31.87 -0.20
CA LEU A 286 -8.54 -31.97 -1.60
C LEU A 286 -9.71 -31.60 -2.53
N GLY A 287 -9.44 -30.81 -3.56
CA GLY A 287 -10.47 -30.26 -4.46
C GLY A 287 -11.33 -29.15 -3.86
N GLY A 288 -10.97 -28.57 -2.71
CA GLY A 288 -11.68 -27.42 -2.13
C GLY A 288 -12.95 -27.77 -1.38
N THR A 289 -13.08 -29.02 -0.92
CA THR A 289 -14.27 -29.55 -0.26
C THR A 289 -14.33 -29.17 1.22
N PHE A 290 -15.53 -29.02 1.78
CA PHE A 290 -15.74 -28.87 3.22
C PHE A 290 -17.00 -29.59 3.68
N SER A 291 -17.01 -30.00 4.95
CA SER A 291 -18.20 -30.48 5.65
C SER A 291 -18.09 -30.08 7.12
N THR A 292 -19.12 -29.41 7.62
CA THR A 292 -19.14 -28.86 8.97
C THR A 292 -20.45 -29.22 9.67
N THR A 293 -20.35 -29.85 10.83
CA THR A 293 -21.50 -30.16 11.70
C THR A 293 -21.63 -29.05 12.72
N ASN A 294 -22.79 -28.38 12.72
CA ASN A 294 -23.02 -27.21 13.58
C ASN A 294 -24.20 -27.48 14.51
N PRO A 295 -24.04 -27.25 15.83
CA PRO A 295 -25.11 -27.51 16.77
C PRO A 295 -26.27 -26.52 16.60
N VAL A 296 -27.48 -27.03 16.81
CA VAL A 296 -28.69 -26.22 16.97
C VAL A 296 -29.35 -26.53 18.31
N THR A 297 -29.85 -25.50 18.99
CA THR A 297 -30.49 -25.66 20.30
C THR A 297 -32.01 -25.75 20.12
N ALA A 298 -32.63 -26.75 20.73
CA ALA A 298 -34.09 -26.83 20.78
C ALA A 298 -34.67 -25.62 21.54
N GLY A 299 -35.65 -24.93 20.93
CA GLY A 299 -36.27 -23.73 21.48
C GLY A 299 -35.69 -22.40 20.97
N GLU A 300 -34.60 -22.42 20.21
CA GLU A 300 -34.15 -21.23 19.47
C GLU A 300 -34.99 -21.04 18.20
N PRO A 301 -35.59 -19.85 17.98
CA PRO A 301 -36.47 -19.64 16.83
C PRO A 301 -35.71 -19.61 15.49
N GLN A 302 -34.47 -19.14 15.49
CA GLN A 302 -33.61 -19.11 14.30
C GLN A 302 -32.13 -19.03 14.68
N ARG A 303 -31.28 -19.57 13.80
CA ARG A 303 -29.82 -19.46 13.88
C ARG A 303 -29.25 -19.38 12.48
N PHE A 304 -28.26 -18.51 12.31
CA PHE A 304 -27.56 -18.25 11.06
C PHE A 304 -26.14 -18.80 11.15
N PHE A 305 -25.62 -19.21 10.00
CA PHE A 305 -24.24 -19.67 9.84
C PHE A 305 -23.60 -18.98 8.64
N LEU A 306 -22.34 -18.59 8.77
CA LEU A 306 -21.54 -18.00 7.71
C LEU A 306 -20.22 -18.77 7.60
N LEU A 307 -19.84 -19.15 6.38
CA LEU A 307 -18.50 -19.65 6.10
C LEU A 307 -17.61 -18.46 5.73
N GLN A 308 -16.56 -18.24 6.51
CA GLN A 308 -15.57 -17.19 6.29
C GLN A 308 -14.25 -17.82 5.83
N VAL A 309 -13.71 -17.31 4.73
CA VAL A 309 -12.37 -17.65 4.24
C VAL A 309 -11.40 -16.48 4.48
N PRO A 310 -10.10 -16.73 4.66
CA PRO A 310 -9.07 -15.70 4.78
C PRO A 310 -9.02 -14.74 3.60
#